data_AF-A0A3N0Y8X6-F1
#
_entry.id   AF-A0A3N0Y8X6-F1
#
_cell.length_a   1.000
_cell.length_b   1.000
_cell.length_c   1.000
_cell.angle_alpha   90.00
_cell.angle_beta   90.00
_cell.angle_gamma   90.00
#
_symmetry.space_group_name_H-M   'P 1'
#
loop_
_entity.id
_entity.type
_entity.pdbx_description
1 polymer ?
#
loop_
_entity_poly.entity_id
_entity_poly.type
_entity_poly.pdbx_seq_one_letter_code
_entity_poly.pdbx_strand_id
1 'polypeptide(L)'
;MADFKTLLQEASEHNELAYRIMIRIACQTTKMLKSPICKKPCENGFCVGPDRCSCMEGYKGKYCNEDINECGLPIRPCFHRCMNTMGSYHCFCNHGYMLDTDGKSCIKELDCTSLRCQFGCQIERGGEVSCLCPPGLHLASDNRTCKDMNECDGLSHTCTERQSCRNTFGSFICVCKDGYILGTLQDTVTCRGIFIYKGLKLFMNKLQNLV
;
A
#
# COMPACT_ATOMS: atom_id res chain seq x y z
N MET A 1 58.29 10.47 23.69
CA MET A 1 57.52 9.29 24.14
C MET A 1 56.38 9.14 23.16
N ALA A 2 56.35 8.06 22.38
CA ALA A 2 55.31 7.84 21.36
C ALA A 2 53.96 7.47 22.01
N ASP A 3 52.86 8.01 21.49
CA ASP A 3 51.49 7.72 21.95
C ASP A 3 51.11 6.26 21.63
N PHE A 4 50.43 5.60 22.58
CA PHE A 4 49.98 4.21 22.50
C PHE A 4 49.08 3.97 21.27
N LYS A 5 48.33 4.99 20.86
CA LYS A 5 47.48 4.91 19.66
C LYS A 5 48.31 4.81 18.37
N THR A 6 49.43 5.53 18.30
CA THR A 6 50.34 5.53 17.15
C THR A 6 51.11 4.22 17.02
N LEU A 7 51.55 3.64 18.15
CA LEU A 7 52.25 2.35 18.20
C LEU A 7 51.35 1.16 17.82
N LEU A 8 50.06 1.22 18.13
CA LEU A 8 49.08 0.20 17.72
C LEU A 8 48.81 0.21 16.21
N GLN A 9 48.84 1.40 15.61
CA GLN A 9 48.55 1.59 14.18
C GLN A 9 49.73 1.07 13.33
N GLU A 10 50.97 1.39 13.72
CA GLU A 10 52.20 0.86 13.10
C GLU A 10 52.34 -0.67 13.25
N ALA A 11 51.88 -1.25 14.37
CA ALA A 11 51.91 -2.71 14.60
C ALA A 11 50.85 -3.49 13.79
N SER A 12 49.74 -2.85 13.41
CA SER A 12 48.69 -3.48 12.61
C SER A 12 49.03 -3.61 11.12
N GLU A 13 49.92 -2.75 10.61
CA GLU A 13 50.27 -2.71 9.19
C GLU A 13 51.35 -3.72 8.78
N HIS A 14 52.10 -4.30 9.73
CA HIS A 14 53.27 -5.12 9.39
C HIS A 14 53.37 -6.54 9.98
N ASN A 15 52.60 -6.93 11.00
CA ASN A 15 52.65 -8.32 11.52
C ASN A 15 51.52 -8.67 12.51
N GLU A 16 50.63 -9.62 12.15
CA GLU A 16 49.54 -10.10 13.02
C GLU A 16 50.06 -10.68 14.36
N LEU A 17 51.28 -11.26 14.36
CA LEU A 17 51.94 -11.74 15.56
C LEU A 17 52.39 -10.59 16.46
N ALA A 18 52.86 -9.48 15.89
CA ALA A 18 53.25 -8.28 16.66
C ALA A 18 52.02 -7.62 17.29
N TYR A 19 50.90 -7.52 16.57
CA TYR A 19 49.64 -7.01 17.10
C TYR A 19 49.14 -7.84 18.30
N ARG A 20 49.16 -9.17 18.19
CA ARG A 20 48.78 -10.07 19.30
C ARG A 20 49.73 -9.98 20.50
N ILE A 21 51.04 -9.83 20.25
CA ILE A 21 52.04 -9.64 21.31
C ILE A 21 51.83 -8.28 21.99
N MET A 22 51.57 -7.21 21.25
CA MET A 22 51.29 -5.87 21.78
C MET A 22 50.01 -5.84 22.63
N ILE A 23 48.94 -6.53 22.20
CA ILE A 23 47.72 -6.70 23.02
C ILE A 23 48.03 -7.45 24.33
N ARG A 24 48.83 -8.53 24.28
CA ARG A 24 49.22 -9.29 25.48
C ARG A 24 50.08 -8.45 26.43
N ILE A 25 51.07 -7.74 25.91
CA ILE A 25 51.94 -6.84 26.69
C ILE A 25 51.12 -5.68 27.26
N ALA A 26 50.18 -5.11 26.51
CA ALA A 26 49.26 -4.08 27.00
C ALA A 26 48.35 -4.63 28.11
N CYS A 27 47.83 -5.86 27.99
CA CYS A 27 47.09 -6.53 29.06
C CYS A 27 47.93 -6.81 30.31
N GLN A 28 49.25 -7.02 30.16
CA GLN A 28 50.16 -7.30 31.27
C GLN A 28 50.70 -6.03 31.94
N THR A 29 50.76 -4.90 31.22
CA THR A 29 51.32 -3.62 31.70
C THR A 29 50.25 -2.60 32.09
N THR A 30 49.01 -2.75 31.61
CA THR A 30 47.86 -2.06 32.18
C THR A 30 47.46 -2.78 33.46
N LYS A 31 47.68 -2.12 34.60
CA LYS A 31 46.90 -2.38 35.81
C LYS A 31 45.45 -2.46 35.35
N MET A 32 44.89 -3.68 35.36
CA MET A 32 43.53 -4.01 34.93
C MET A 32 42.63 -2.79 35.15
N LEU A 33 42.03 -2.29 34.06
CA LEU A 33 40.95 -1.31 34.11
C LEU A 33 40.02 -1.80 35.23
N LYS A 34 40.05 -1.18 36.42
CA LYS A 34 39.38 -1.74 37.60
C LYS A 34 37.93 -1.93 37.21
N SER A 35 37.50 -3.18 37.07
CA SER A 35 36.12 -3.46 36.69
C SER A 35 35.23 -2.81 37.73
N PRO A 36 34.23 -2.03 37.34
CA PRO A 36 33.35 -1.39 38.29
C PRO A 36 32.71 -2.45 39.20
N ILE A 37 32.82 -2.26 40.51
CA ILE A 37 32.34 -3.22 41.51
C ILE A 37 31.01 -2.71 42.05
N CYS A 38 29.94 -3.42 41.77
CA CYS A 38 28.62 -3.18 42.36
C CYS A 38 28.41 -4.12 43.55
N LYS A 39 27.87 -3.61 44.67
CA LYS A 39 27.63 -4.44 45.87
C LYS A 39 26.50 -5.45 45.65
N LYS A 40 25.53 -5.09 44.80
CA LYS A 40 24.45 -5.93 44.29
C LYS A 40 24.50 -5.92 42.76
N PRO A 41 24.01 -6.98 42.09
CA PRO A 41 23.91 -6.99 40.64
C PRO A 41 22.94 -5.90 40.16
N CYS A 42 23.24 -5.32 38.99
CA CYS A 42 22.30 -4.49 38.24
C CYS A 42 21.39 -5.44 37.45
N GLU A 43 20.09 -5.53 37.78
CA GLU A 43 19.20 -6.55 37.20
C GLU A 43 18.99 -6.33 35.69
N ASN A 44 18.54 -5.13 35.30
CA ASN A 44 18.35 -4.75 33.90
C ASN A 44 19.31 -3.61 33.52
N GLY A 45 20.62 -3.85 33.66
CA GLY A 45 21.62 -2.82 33.41
C GLY A 45 23.07 -3.30 33.53
N PHE A 46 23.99 -2.35 33.47
CA PHE A 46 25.43 -2.60 33.54
C PHE A 46 26.07 -1.83 34.69
N CYS A 47 27.04 -2.44 35.38
CA CYS A 47 27.81 -1.77 36.41
C CYS A 47 28.81 -0.81 35.74
N VAL A 48 28.77 0.47 36.09
CA VAL A 48 29.60 1.54 35.48
C VAL A 48 30.50 2.27 36.49
N GLY A 49 30.37 1.93 37.77
CA GLY A 49 31.22 2.47 38.83
C GLY A 49 30.96 1.75 40.17
N PRO A 50 31.66 2.16 41.23
CA PRO A 50 31.43 1.64 42.57
C PRO A 50 29.96 1.80 42.99
N ASP A 51 29.25 0.68 43.14
CA ASP A 51 27.82 0.62 43.53
C ASP A 51 26.90 1.50 42.65
N ARG A 52 27.26 1.69 41.37
CA ARG A 52 26.53 2.51 40.41
C ARG A 52 26.20 1.73 39.15
N CYS A 53 24.90 1.59 38.88
CA CYS A 53 24.35 0.95 37.69
C CYS A 53 23.95 1.98 36.63
N SER A 54 24.10 1.61 35.36
CA SER A 54 23.45 2.26 34.22
C SER A 54 22.36 1.32 33.72
N CYS A 55 21.11 1.76 33.76
CA CYS A 55 19.97 0.92 33.39
C CYS A 55 19.78 0.84 31.88
N MET A 56 19.24 -0.29 31.43
CA MET A 56 18.70 -0.43 30.09
C MET A 56 17.47 0.46 29.93
N GLU A 57 17.10 0.77 28.68
CA GLU A 57 15.88 1.51 28.38
C GLU A 57 14.66 0.82 29.00
N GLY A 58 13.71 1.59 29.53
CA GLY A 58 12.52 1.08 30.24
C GLY A 58 12.75 0.74 31.73
N TYR A 59 13.96 0.86 32.27
CA TYR A 59 14.25 0.54 33.67
C TYR A 59 14.85 1.71 34.46
N LYS A 60 14.54 1.74 35.76
CA LYS A 60 15.03 2.72 36.74
C LYS A 60 15.37 2.07 38.08
N GLY A 61 15.76 2.92 39.04
CA GLY A 61 16.16 2.51 40.38
C GLY A 61 17.66 2.29 40.50
N LYS A 62 18.17 2.24 41.74
CA LYS A 62 19.61 2.15 42.02
C LYS A 62 20.26 0.91 41.39
N TYR A 63 19.51 -0.18 41.29
CA TYR A 63 19.96 -1.48 40.77
C TYR A 63 19.19 -1.92 39.52
N CYS A 64 18.46 -1.01 38.85
CA CYS A 64 17.70 -1.29 37.62
C CYS A 64 16.65 -2.39 37.78
N ASN A 65 16.04 -2.44 38.96
CA ASN A 65 15.05 -3.43 39.39
C ASN A 65 13.61 -2.88 39.36
N GLU A 66 13.44 -1.63 38.95
CA GLU A 66 12.15 -0.98 38.81
C GLU A 66 11.87 -0.72 37.34
N ASP A 67 10.67 -1.10 36.92
CA ASP A 67 10.14 -0.77 35.62
C ASP A 67 9.72 0.72 35.54
N ILE A 68 9.93 1.35 34.39
CA ILE A 68 9.42 2.68 34.11
C ILE A 68 8.02 2.52 33.52
N ASN A 69 7.00 3.03 34.20
CA ASN A 69 5.67 3.05 33.61
C ASN A 69 5.54 4.21 32.60
N GLU A 70 5.80 3.95 31.31
CA GLU A 70 5.75 5.00 30.28
C GLU A 70 4.33 5.53 30.07
N CYS A 71 3.30 4.72 30.32
CA CYS A 71 1.90 5.14 30.22
C CYS A 71 1.49 6.14 31.32
N GLY A 72 2.24 6.19 32.42
CA GLY A 72 2.04 7.10 33.55
C GLY A 72 2.81 8.40 33.46
N LEU A 73 3.64 8.58 32.41
CA LEU A 73 4.43 9.80 32.23
C LEU A 73 3.57 10.99 31.76
N PRO A 74 4.00 12.24 32.03
CA PRO A 74 3.29 13.44 31.56
C PRO A 74 3.13 13.50 30.05
N ILE A 75 4.14 13.03 29.32
CA ILE A 75 4.12 12.86 27.88
C ILE A 75 3.88 11.39 27.60
N ARG A 76 2.67 11.04 27.18
CA ARG A 76 2.30 9.65 26.87
C ARG A 76 2.87 9.25 25.50
N PRO A 77 3.37 8.01 25.36
CA PRO A 77 4.03 7.59 24.13
C PRO A 77 3.05 7.17 23.02
N CYS A 78 1.82 6.81 23.37
CA CYS A 78 0.81 6.30 22.43
C CYS A 78 -0.22 7.36 22.06
N PHE A 79 -0.71 7.34 20.82
CA PHE A 79 -1.78 8.24 20.37
C PHE A 79 -3.13 7.96 21.04
N HIS A 80 -3.50 6.67 21.14
CA HIS A 80 -4.74 6.24 21.78
C HIS A 80 -4.48 5.59 23.15
N ARG A 81 -4.50 4.25 23.22
CA ARG A 81 -4.39 3.50 24.48
C ARG A 81 -2.96 3.00 24.65
N CYS A 82 -2.46 3.06 25.89
CA CYS A 82 -1.13 2.60 26.28
C CYS A 82 -1.28 1.50 27.34
N MET A 83 -0.50 0.44 27.20
CA MET A 83 -0.39 -0.64 28.18
C MET A 83 1.06 -0.82 28.56
N ASN A 84 1.35 -0.69 29.85
CA ASN A 84 2.69 -0.85 30.37
C ASN A 84 3.09 -2.34 30.41
N THR A 85 4.33 -2.64 30.04
CA THR A 85 4.92 -3.98 30.14
C THR A 85 6.30 -3.90 30.81
N MET A 86 6.87 -5.03 31.23
CA MET A 86 8.19 -5.00 31.89
C MET A 86 9.27 -4.60 30.88
N GLY A 87 9.90 -3.45 31.12
CA GLY A 87 10.93 -2.83 30.29
C GLY A 87 10.41 -2.12 29.03
N SER A 88 9.09 -1.99 28.85
CA SER A 88 8.51 -1.38 27.66
C SER A 88 7.02 -1.07 27.79
N TYR A 89 6.36 -0.77 26.67
CA TYR A 89 4.92 -0.57 26.59
C TYR A 89 4.39 -0.99 25.21
N HIS A 90 3.08 -1.21 25.13
CA HIS A 90 2.36 -1.45 23.89
C HIS A 90 1.25 -0.43 23.68
N CYS A 91 1.15 0.07 22.46
CA CYS A 91 0.09 0.97 22.03
C CYS A 91 -1.04 0.20 21.35
N PHE A 92 -2.27 0.61 21.63
CA PHE A 92 -3.48 0.05 21.02
C PHE A 92 -4.36 1.15 20.46
N CYS A 93 -4.94 0.89 19.29
CA CYS A 93 -5.86 1.80 18.64
C CYS A 93 -7.31 1.54 19.07
N ASN A 94 -8.16 2.57 18.95
CA ASN A 94 -9.60 2.44 19.12
C ASN A 94 -10.22 1.77 17.90
N HIS A 95 -11.47 1.32 18.00
CA HIS A 95 -12.19 0.68 16.89
C HIS A 95 -12.20 1.58 15.64
N GLY A 96 -11.93 0.99 14.46
CA GLY A 96 -11.81 1.72 13.18
C GLY A 96 -10.47 2.44 12.99
N TYR A 97 -9.44 2.06 13.75
CA TYR A 97 -8.06 2.54 13.59
C TYR A 97 -7.08 1.38 13.72
N MET A 98 -5.99 1.44 12.95
CA MET A 98 -4.87 0.50 12.97
C MET A 98 -3.61 1.17 13.48
N LEU A 99 -2.73 0.39 14.12
CA LEU A 99 -1.43 0.87 14.60
C LEU A 99 -0.52 1.12 13.40
N ASP A 100 0.08 2.30 13.36
CA ASP A 100 1.02 2.70 12.31
C ASP A 100 2.38 1.99 12.48
N THR A 101 3.22 2.11 11.46
CA THR A 101 4.57 1.54 11.38
C THR A 101 5.53 2.05 12.46
N ASP A 102 5.25 3.21 13.06
CA ASP A 102 5.99 3.74 14.21
C ASP A 102 5.67 3.03 15.54
N GLY A 103 4.65 2.15 15.55
CA GLY A 103 4.19 1.42 16.72
C GLY A 103 3.49 2.28 17.78
N LYS A 104 3.18 3.55 17.50
CA LYS A 104 2.68 4.54 18.46
C LYS A 104 1.47 5.33 17.97
N SER A 105 1.46 5.65 16.69
CA SER A 105 0.41 6.40 16.01
C SER A 105 -0.71 5.47 15.56
N CYS A 106 -1.93 6.01 15.45
CA CYS A 106 -3.09 5.27 14.98
C CYS A 106 -3.62 5.92 13.70
N ILE A 107 -3.63 5.17 12.62
CA ILE A 107 -4.20 5.60 11.34
C ILE A 107 -5.63 5.06 11.23
N LYS A 108 -6.54 5.85 10.64
CA LYS A 108 -7.91 5.41 10.46
C LYS A 108 -7.93 4.18 9.57
N GLU A 109 -8.66 3.15 9.98
CA GLU A 109 -8.97 2.01 9.13
C GLU A 109 -9.85 2.51 7.99
N LEU A 110 -9.30 2.57 6.79
CA LEU A 110 -10.06 2.96 5.61
C LEU A 110 -10.87 1.75 5.16
N ASP A 111 -12.18 1.84 5.38
CA ASP A 111 -13.13 0.81 5.01
C ASP A 111 -14.07 1.27 3.90
N CYS A 112 -14.58 0.29 3.19
CA CYS A 112 -15.60 0.47 2.16
C CYS A 112 -16.98 0.82 2.75
N THR A 113 -17.16 0.64 4.06
CA THR A 113 -18.44 0.80 4.77
C THR A 113 -18.85 2.27 4.91
N SER A 114 -17.88 3.17 4.94
CA SER A 114 -18.13 4.61 5.08
C SER A 114 -18.51 5.31 3.76
N LEU A 115 -18.23 4.69 2.61
CA LEU A 115 -18.66 5.18 1.30
C LEU A 115 -19.96 4.50 0.85
N ARG A 116 -21.01 5.31 0.68
CA ARG A 116 -22.29 4.86 0.08
C ARG A 116 -22.16 4.75 -1.44
N CYS A 117 -21.29 3.86 -1.92
CA CYS A 117 -21.10 3.61 -3.35
C CYS A 117 -22.31 2.91 -3.96
N GLN A 118 -22.64 3.23 -5.22
CA GLN A 118 -23.76 2.62 -5.93
C GLN A 118 -23.54 1.12 -6.20
N PHE A 119 -22.31 0.71 -6.51
CA PHE A 119 -21.98 -0.68 -6.88
C PHE A 119 -20.97 -1.34 -5.94
N GLY A 120 -19.87 -0.66 -5.64
CA GLY A 120 -18.83 -1.15 -4.75
C GLY A 120 -17.71 -0.13 -4.57
N CYS A 121 -16.65 -0.50 -3.88
CA CYS A 121 -15.45 0.34 -3.71
C CYS A 121 -14.19 -0.51 -3.64
N GLN A 122 -13.06 0.17 -3.81
CA GLN A 122 -11.72 -0.39 -3.67
C GLN A 122 -10.83 0.56 -2.86
N ILE A 123 -9.74 0.00 -2.35
CA ILE A 123 -8.69 0.75 -1.68
C ILE A 123 -7.53 0.89 -2.67
N GLU A 124 -7.24 2.12 -3.06
CA GLU A 124 -6.16 2.48 -3.97
C GLU A 124 -4.78 2.32 -3.33
N ARG A 125 -3.74 2.21 -4.16
CA ARG A 125 -2.35 2.25 -3.68
C ARG A 125 -2.06 3.63 -3.10
N GLY A 126 -2.00 3.72 -1.77
CA GLY A 126 -1.93 4.99 -1.04
C GLY A 126 -2.94 5.07 0.11
N GLY A 127 -3.82 4.06 0.23
CA GLY A 127 -4.81 4.01 1.30
C GLY A 127 -5.97 4.96 1.09
N GLU A 128 -6.22 5.42 -0.14
CA GLU A 128 -7.42 6.18 -0.48
C GLU A 128 -8.55 5.20 -0.88
N VAL A 129 -9.80 5.46 -0.48
CA VAL A 129 -10.94 4.62 -0.89
C VAL A 129 -11.70 5.31 -2.02
N SER A 130 -11.94 4.58 -3.11
CA SER A 130 -12.67 5.03 -4.29
C SER A 130 -13.86 4.11 -4.59
N CYS A 131 -14.95 4.66 -5.12
CA CYS A 131 -16.07 3.85 -5.59
C CYS A 131 -15.76 3.22 -6.96
N LEU A 132 -16.23 2.00 -7.17
CA LEU A 132 -16.07 1.22 -8.38
C LEU A 132 -17.28 1.38 -9.30
N CYS A 133 -17.01 1.48 -10.59
CA CYS A 133 -18.02 1.43 -11.64
C CYS A 133 -17.88 0.15 -12.48
N PRO A 134 -19.01 -0.48 -12.87
CA PRO A 134 -18.99 -1.57 -13.84
C PRO A 134 -18.36 -1.13 -15.17
N PRO A 135 -17.86 -2.07 -16.00
CA PRO A 135 -17.31 -1.76 -17.31
C PRO A 135 -18.29 -0.93 -18.17
N GLY A 136 -17.76 0.07 -18.87
CA GLY A 136 -18.54 0.98 -19.72
C GLY A 136 -19.21 2.15 -18.98
N LEU A 137 -19.09 2.22 -17.65
CA LEU A 137 -19.53 3.37 -16.86
C LEU A 137 -18.34 4.06 -16.21
N HIS A 138 -18.51 5.34 -15.89
CA HIS A 138 -17.52 6.12 -15.18
C HIS A 138 -18.09 6.80 -13.94
N LEU A 139 -17.19 7.09 -13.01
CA LEU A 139 -17.56 7.72 -11.75
C LEU A 139 -18.11 9.14 -12.00
N ALA A 140 -19.27 9.43 -11.42
CA ALA A 140 -19.89 10.73 -11.49
C ALA A 140 -19.18 11.75 -10.58
N SER A 141 -19.58 13.03 -10.70
CA SER A 141 -18.98 14.13 -9.92
C SER A 141 -19.23 14.05 -8.42
N ASP A 142 -20.15 13.20 -7.97
CA ASP A 142 -20.42 12.93 -6.56
C ASP A 142 -19.47 11.86 -5.96
N ASN A 143 -18.58 11.28 -6.78
CA ASN A 143 -17.68 10.19 -6.45
C ASN A 143 -18.36 8.93 -5.88
N ARG A 144 -19.66 8.73 -6.13
CA ARG A 144 -20.45 7.63 -5.56
C ARG A 144 -21.32 6.90 -6.56
N THR A 145 -21.86 7.63 -7.53
CA THR A 145 -22.71 7.07 -8.58
C THR A 145 -21.91 6.89 -9.86
N CYS A 146 -22.36 5.96 -10.70
CA CYS A 146 -21.76 5.71 -12.00
C CYS A 146 -22.69 6.24 -13.08
N LYS A 147 -22.14 7.07 -13.95
CA LYS A 147 -22.82 7.56 -15.13
C LYS A 147 -22.35 6.80 -16.36
N ASP A 148 -23.28 6.65 -17.27
CA ASP A 148 -23.03 6.09 -18.58
C ASP A 148 -22.26 7.10 -19.45
N MET A 149 -21.35 6.60 -20.30
CA MET A 149 -20.64 7.40 -21.28
C MET A 149 -21.27 7.17 -22.65
N ASN A 150 -21.87 8.19 -23.24
CA ASN A 150 -22.44 8.06 -24.57
C ASN A 150 -21.33 8.00 -25.64
N GLU A 151 -20.98 6.81 -26.10
CA GLU A 151 -19.93 6.62 -27.12
C GLU A 151 -20.36 7.15 -28.49
N CYS A 152 -21.67 7.36 -28.71
CA CYS A 152 -22.21 7.93 -29.94
C CYS A 152 -21.93 9.43 -30.10
N ASP A 153 -21.67 10.16 -29.01
CA ASP A 153 -21.43 11.61 -29.06
C ASP A 153 -19.96 11.96 -29.36
N GLY A 154 -19.02 11.03 -29.09
CA GLY A 154 -17.57 11.28 -29.10
C GLY A 154 -16.77 10.55 -30.18
N LEU A 155 -17.44 9.92 -31.18
CA LEU A 155 -16.82 9.02 -32.18
C LEU A 155 -16.06 7.82 -31.57
N SER A 156 -16.32 7.46 -30.31
CA SER A 156 -15.68 6.31 -29.65
C SER A 156 -16.33 4.97 -30.03
N HIS A 157 -17.33 4.99 -30.90
CA HIS A 157 -18.02 3.79 -31.38
C HIS A 157 -17.35 3.18 -32.61
N THR A 158 -17.48 1.87 -32.78
CA THR A 158 -16.94 1.12 -33.94
C THR A 158 -17.96 0.88 -35.05
N CYS A 159 -19.11 1.58 -35.05
CA CYS A 159 -20.14 1.42 -36.07
C CYS A 159 -19.64 1.81 -37.47
N THR A 160 -20.02 1.02 -38.47
CA THR A 160 -19.68 1.27 -39.88
C THR A 160 -20.55 2.36 -40.51
N GLU A 161 -20.15 2.87 -41.68
CA GLU A 161 -20.92 3.87 -42.45
C GLU A 161 -22.38 3.46 -42.75
N ARG A 162 -22.68 2.16 -42.77
CA ARG A 162 -24.04 1.62 -43.02
C ARG A 162 -24.86 1.46 -41.73
N GLN A 163 -24.30 1.85 -40.59
CA GLN A 163 -24.90 1.71 -39.27
C GLN A 163 -25.09 3.07 -38.60
N SER A 164 -26.14 3.17 -37.80
CA SER A 164 -26.38 4.26 -36.86
C SER A 164 -26.02 3.77 -35.45
N CYS A 165 -25.28 4.59 -34.70
CA CYS A 165 -24.97 4.32 -33.31
C CYS A 165 -26.19 4.61 -32.44
N ARG A 166 -26.50 3.71 -31.50
CA ARG A 166 -27.49 3.92 -30.44
C ARG A 166 -26.84 3.63 -29.09
N ASN A 167 -26.87 4.62 -28.21
CA ASN A 167 -26.34 4.49 -26.86
C ASN A 167 -27.19 3.52 -26.03
N THR A 168 -26.52 2.74 -25.18
CA THR A 168 -27.15 1.83 -24.20
C THR A 168 -26.44 1.98 -22.85
N PHE A 169 -27.01 1.48 -21.77
CA PHE A 169 -26.36 1.63 -20.46
C PHE A 169 -25.13 0.71 -20.36
N GLY A 170 -23.95 1.33 -20.22
CA GLY A 170 -22.64 0.69 -20.14
C GLY A 170 -22.06 0.23 -21.49
N SER A 171 -22.67 0.61 -22.62
CA SER A 171 -22.18 0.27 -23.96
C SER A 171 -22.98 0.98 -25.05
N PHE A 172 -22.76 0.62 -26.31
CA PHE A 172 -23.56 1.06 -27.44
C PHE A 172 -23.90 -0.11 -28.38
N ILE A 173 -24.94 0.06 -29.18
CA ILE A 173 -25.27 -0.87 -30.26
C ILE A 173 -25.24 -0.15 -31.62
N CYS A 174 -24.80 -0.86 -32.65
CA CYS A 174 -24.84 -0.39 -34.02
C CYS A 174 -26.05 -0.99 -34.73
N VAL A 175 -27.00 -0.15 -35.14
CA VAL A 175 -28.21 -0.59 -35.87
C VAL A 175 -28.08 -0.24 -37.35
N CYS A 176 -28.60 -1.09 -38.24
CA CYS A 176 -28.57 -0.80 -39.67
C CYS A 176 -29.39 0.47 -39.99
N LYS A 177 -28.83 1.34 -40.84
CA LYS A 177 -29.55 2.49 -41.40
C LYS A 177 -30.71 2.02 -42.29
N ASP A 178 -31.66 2.91 -42.55
CA ASP A 178 -32.80 2.64 -43.42
C ASP A 178 -32.35 2.09 -44.79
N GLY A 179 -33.06 1.07 -45.27
CA GLY A 179 -32.70 0.39 -46.52
C GLY A 179 -31.66 -0.71 -46.38
N TYR A 180 -31.19 -1.01 -45.17
CA TYR A 180 -30.27 -2.11 -44.86
C TYR A 180 -30.85 -3.03 -43.77
N ILE A 181 -30.55 -4.32 -43.86
CA ILE A 181 -30.88 -5.33 -42.84
C ILE A 181 -29.61 -6.05 -42.38
N LEU A 182 -29.61 -6.55 -41.14
CA LEU A 182 -28.59 -7.49 -40.68
C LEU A 182 -28.56 -8.68 -41.64
N GLY A 183 -27.36 -9.07 -42.05
CA GLY A 183 -27.16 -10.06 -43.12
C GLY A 183 -27.86 -11.40 -42.86
N THR A 184 -27.20 -12.33 -42.19
CA THR A 184 -27.71 -13.67 -41.84
C THR A 184 -27.73 -13.85 -40.33
N LEU A 185 -28.37 -14.91 -39.82
CA LEU A 185 -28.42 -15.21 -38.38
C LEU A 185 -27.04 -15.43 -37.73
N GLN A 186 -25.99 -15.65 -38.52
CA GLN A 186 -24.60 -15.76 -38.07
C GLN A 186 -23.82 -14.44 -38.17
N ASP A 187 -24.35 -13.42 -38.84
CA ASP A 187 -23.68 -12.15 -39.13
C ASP A 187 -24.40 -11.01 -38.41
N THR A 188 -24.00 -10.78 -37.15
CA THR A 188 -24.61 -9.80 -36.25
C THR A 188 -24.10 -8.37 -36.46
N VAL A 189 -23.19 -8.16 -37.42
CA VAL A 189 -22.45 -6.90 -37.58
C VAL A 189 -22.62 -6.31 -38.99
N THR A 190 -22.85 -7.12 -40.03
CA THR A 190 -22.89 -6.59 -41.40
C THR A 190 -24.28 -6.18 -41.85
N CYS A 191 -24.43 -4.92 -42.25
CA CYS A 191 -25.65 -4.39 -42.85
C CYS A 191 -25.64 -4.54 -44.38
N ARG A 192 -26.56 -5.36 -44.90
CA ARG A 192 -26.75 -5.59 -46.34
C ARG A 192 -27.93 -4.79 -46.86
N GLY A 193 -27.74 -4.10 -47.98
CA GLY A 193 -28.79 -3.30 -48.60
C GLY A 193 -29.94 -4.17 -49.11
N ILE A 194 -31.17 -3.69 -49.02
CA ILE A 194 -32.41 -4.37 -49.41
C ILE A 194 -32.55 -4.47 -50.96
N PHE A 195 -31.47 -4.30 -51.73
CA PHE A 195 -31.47 -4.21 -53.20
C PHE A 195 -31.97 -5.47 -53.94
N ILE A 196 -32.23 -6.57 -53.24
CA ILE A 196 -32.76 -7.77 -53.87
C ILE A 196 -34.27 -7.65 -54.18
N TYR A 197 -35.06 -6.91 -53.40
CA TYR A 197 -36.52 -6.90 -53.61
C TYR A 197 -37.00 -5.95 -54.70
N LYS A 198 -36.29 -4.85 -55.01
CA LYS A 198 -36.66 -3.99 -56.15
C LYS A 198 -36.30 -4.64 -57.49
N GLY A 199 -35.16 -5.32 -57.57
CA GLY A 199 -34.77 -6.09 -58.76
C GLY A 199 -35.67 -7.30 -59.01
N LEU A 200 -35.99 -8.07 -57.97
CA LEU A 200 -36.92 -9.20 -58.08
C LEU A 200 -38.34 -8.74 -58.45
N LYS A 201 -38.82 -7.61 -57.91
CA LYS A 201 -40.14 -7.07 -58.25
C LYS A 201 -40.20 -6.56 -59.70
N LEU A 202 -39.11 -5.96 -60.22
CA LEU A 202 -38.98 -5.62 -61.64
C LEU A 202 -38.87 -6.87 -62.55
N PHE A 203 -38.18 -7.92 -62.09
CA PHE A 203 -38.04 -9.18 -62.83
C PHE A 203 -39.35 -9.98 -62.85
N MET A 204 -40.05 -10.07 -61.72
CA MET A 204 -41.39 -10.69 -61.60
C MET A 204 -42.45 -9.91 -62.40
N ASN A 205 -42.44 -8.57 -62.37
CA ASN A 205 -43.33 -7.77 -63.22
C ASN A 205 -43.04 -7.93 -64.72
N LYS A 206 -41.80 -8.23 -65.11
CA LYS A 206 -41.45 -8.58 -66.51
C LYS A 206 -41.94 -9.96 -66.91
N LEU A 207 -41.94 -10.94 -65.99
CA LEU A 207 -42.47 -12.29 -66.24
C LEU A 207 -44.00 -12.32 -66.32
N GLN A 208 -44.72 -11.44 -65.61
CA GLN A 208 -46.18 -11.31 -65.71
C GLN A 208 -46.66 -10.65 -67.02
N ASN A 209 -45.78 -9.98 -67.76
CA ASN A 209 -46.07 -9.39 -69.08
C ASN A 209 -45.64 -10.28 -70.26
N LEU A 210 -45.24 -11.52 -70.00
CA LEU A 210 -44.84 -12.52 -71.00
C LEU A 210 -45.79 -13.75 -71.01
N VAL A 211 -46.98 -13.62 -70.40
CA VAL A 211 -48.11 -14.54 -70.53
C VAL A 211 -49.30 -13.78 -71.09
#